data_AF-A0A1F3PRG7-F1
#
_entry.id   AF-A0A1F3PRG7-F1
#
_cell.length_a   1.000
_cell.length_b   1.000
_cell.length_c   1.000
_cell.angle_alpha   90.00
_cell.angle_beta   90.00
_cell.angle_gamma   90.00
#
_symmetry.space_group_name_H-M   'P 1'
#
loop_
_entity.id
_entity.type
_entity.pdbx_description
1 polymer ?
#
loop_
_entity_poly.entity_id
_entity_poly.type
_entity_poly.pdbx_seq_one_letter_code
_entity_poly.pdbx_strand_id
1 'polypeptide(L)'
;MCKKCGEINYKKRTETADLSNYIAVITGGRIKIGYHASLKLLRSGAFVIITTRFPIDAVIRYSNENDFDNWRSRLKIYKIDFRNIFQVEEFINFINQKLPYLDILINNAAQTIQRPKEYYDNILSLEESESFSLPEYLKKLVINTIDDFDFSSYQKRIDGFVQVNDDSKTHTLPDKVQDLFPIGKHDEEGLQLDLRHNNSWISKAEDISTIEMLEVQLINVTAPFLFCSRFKNIMKKSPNPKRFIVNVSAMEGKFNRVNKNAFHPHTNMAKAALNMLTRTSAQDYKKDGIYMNSVDTGWITDENPHYIRLKNKKKSITPPLDSIDGAARVCDPIIHGLNTGNFSSGQYFKDYHLTSW
;
A
#
# COMPACT_ATOMS: atom_id res chain seq x y z
N MET A 1 5.39 -24.80 4.62
CA MET A 1 4.08 -24.61 5.28
C MET A 1 3.46 -25.99 5.52
N CYS A 2 2.78 -26.25 6.65
CA CYS A 2 2.09 -27.54 6.84
C CYS A 2 0.75 -27.57 6.08
N LYS A 3 0.17 -28.77 5.87
CA LYS A 3 -1.07 -28.97 5.11
C LYS A 3 -2.24 -28.13 5.65
N LYS A 4 -2.47 -28.15 6.96
CA LYS A 4 -3.55 -27.38 7.62
C LYS A 4 -3.43 -25.88 7.38
N CYS A 5 -2.21 -25.32 7.47
CA CYS A 5 -1.98 -23.92 7.16
C CYS A 5 -2.25 -23.63 5.68
N GLY A 6 -1.86 -24.53 4.77
CA GLY A 6 -2.15 -24.40 3.34
C GLY A 6 -3.65 -24.33 3.04
N GLU A 7 -4.44 -25.22 3.65
CA GLU A 7 -5.91 -25.25 3.50
C GLU A 7 -6.57 -23.94 3.98
N ILE A 8 -6.13 -23.41 5.13
CA ILE A 8 -6.63 -22.12 5.64
C ILE A 8 -6.30 -20.98 4.67
N ASN A 9 -5.05 -20.90 4.21
CA ASN A 9 -4.63 -19.86 3.26
C ASN A 9 -5.43 -19.94 1.96
N TYR A 10 -5.58 -21.14 1.40
CA TYR A 10 -6.35 -21.36 0.18
C TYR A 10 -7.80 -20.88 0.33
N LYS A 11 -8.47 -21.25 1.43
CA LYS A 11 -9.83 -20.77 1.72
C LYS A 11 -9.89 -19.24 1.83
N LYS A 12 -8.93 -18.63 2.53
CA LYS A 12 -8.88 -17.18 2.77
C LYS A 12 -8.61 -16.37 1.51
N ARG A 13 -7.84 -16.92 0.55
CA ARG A 13 -7.64 -16.31 -0.77
C ARG A 13 -8.96 -16.04 -1.48
N THR A 14 -9.88 -17.01 -1.45
CA THR A 14 -11.18 -16.94 -2.14
C THR A 14 -12.31 -16.38 -1.28
N GLU A 15 -12.13 -16.23 0.04
CA GLU A 15 -13.18 -15.69 0.90
C GLU A 15 -13.55 -14.24 0.52
N THR A 16 -14.84 -13.92 0.47
CA THR A 16 -15.36 -12.60 0.12
C THR A 16 -16.49 -12.23 1.08
N ALA A 17 -16.91 -10.97 1.05
CA ALA A 17 -18.08 -10.43 1.73
C ALA A 17 -18.72 -9.40 0.77
N ASP A 18 -20.01 -9.14 0.88
CA ASP A 18 -20.64 -8.08 0.10
C ASP A 18 -20.16 -6.71 0.58
N LEU A 19 -19.44 -6.01 -0.30
CA LEU A 19 -18.96 -4.65 -0.12
C LEU A 19 -19.66 -3.67 -1.08
N SER A 20 -20.83 -4.03 -1.59
CA SER A 20 -21.68 -3.10 -2.32
C SER A 20 -21.95 -1.86 -1.45
N ASN A 21 -21.81 -0.68 -2.04
CA ASN A 21 -21.92 0.62 -1.35
C ASN A 21 -20.83 0.92 -0.32
N TYR A 22 -19.75 0.14 -0.26
CA TYR A 22 -18.55 0.53 0.49
C TYR A 22 -17.62 1.36 -0.40
N ILE A 23 -17.05 2.42 0.17
CA ILE A 23 -15.97 3.20 -0.43
C ILE A 23 -14.66 2.90 0.32
N ALA A 24 -13.63 2.48 -0.41
CA ALA A 24 -12.35 2.09 0.12
C ALA A 24 -11.21 2.96 -0.44
N VAL A 25 -10.26 3.30 0.42
CA VAL A 25 -8.96 3.87 0.06
C VAL A 25 -7.87 2.85 0.40
N ILE A 26 -7.04 2.49 -0.57
CA ILE A 26 -5.86 1.62 -0.38
C ILE A 26 -4.61 2.39 -0.80
N THR A 27 -3.65 2.54 0.11
CA THR A 27 -2.38 3.16 -0.23
C THR A 27 -1.42 2.16 -0.88
N GLY A 28 -0.72 2.57 -1.94
CA GLY A 28 0.24 1.71 -2.64
C GLY A 28 -0.42 0.55 -3.39
N GLY A 29 -1.52 0.84 -4.11
CA GLY A 29 -2.33 -0.19 -4.78
C GLY A 29 -1.86 -0.60 -6.18
N ARG A 30 -0.68 -0.16 -6.63
CA ARG A 30 -0.17 -0.46 -7.99
C ARG A 30 0.36 -1.88 -8.16
N ILE A 31 1.03 -2.41 -7.14
CA ILE A 31 1.74 -3.70 -7.21
C ILE A 31 1.59 -4.50 -5.92
N LYS A 32 1.97 -5.79 -5.98
CA LYS A 32 2.07 -6.70 -4.85
C LYS A 32 0.78 -6.75 -4.01
N ILE A 33 0.90 -6.72 -2.69
CA ILE A 33 -0.21 -6.87 -1.72
C ILE A 33 -1.30 -5.83 -1.96
N GLY A 34 -0.92 -4.57 -2.18
CA GLY A 34 -1.88 -3.48 -2.43
C GLY A 34 -2.71 -3.72 -3.69
N TYR A 35 -2.08 -4.19 -4.77
CA TYR A 35 -2.78 -4.56 -6.01
C TYR A 35 -3.81 -5.66 -5.78
N HIS A 36 -3.40 -6.77 -5.18
CA HIS A 36 -4.32 -7.89 -4.95
C HIS A 36 -5.39 -7.58 -3.89
N ALA A 37 -5.09 -6.73 -2.90
CA ALA A 37 -6.09 -6.28 -1.92
C ALA A 37 -7.16 -5.41 -2.61
N SER A 38 -6.75 -4.50 -3.50
CA SER A 38 -7.69 -3.70 -4.31
C SER A 38 -8.58 -4.57 -5.19
N LEU A 39 -8.00 -5.55 -5.90
CA LEU A 39 -8.79 -6.50 -6.70
C LEU A 39 -9.79 -7.27 -5.82
N LYS A 40 -9.39 -7.68 -4.62
CA LYS A 40 -10.28 -8.38 -3.69
C LYS A 40 -11.45 -7.50 -3.25
N LEU A 41 -11.22 -6.21 -2.96
CA LEU A 41 -12.30 -5.27 -2.62
C LEU A 41 -13.19 -4.96 -3.83
N LEU A 42 -12.60 -4.73 -5.02
CA LEU A 42 -13.32 -4.48 -6.27
C LEU A 42 -14.22 -5.66 -6.64
N ARG A 43 -13.71 -6.89 -6.59
CA ARG A 43 -14.47 -8.13 -6.84
C ARG A 43 -15.54 -8.40 -5.79
N SER A 44 -15.41 -7.79 -4.61
CA SER A 44 -16.41 -7.84 -3.54
C SER A 44 -17.47 -6.74 -3.63
N GLY A 45 -17.40 -5.82 -4.61
CA GLY A 45 -18.43 -4.79 -4.83
C GLY A 45 -18.08 -3.36 -4.39
N ALA A 46 -16.93 -3.15 -3.74
CA ALA A 46 -16.54 -1.82 -3.24
C ALA A 46 -16.17 -0.82 -4.35
N PHE A 47 -16.44 0.46 -4.16
CA PHE A 47 -15.74 1.53 -4.86
C PHE A 47 -14.35 1.68 -4.26
N VAL A 48 -13.28 1.63 -5.06
CA VAL A 48 -11.90 1.60 -4.60
C VAL A 48 -11.10 2.73 -5.21
N ILE A 49 -10.50 3.54 -4.35
CA ILE A 49 -9.47 4.51 -4.70
C ILE A 49 -8.13 3.94 -4.26
N ILE A 50 -7.22 3.74 -5.20
CA ILE A 50 -5.83 3.40 -4.88
C ILE A 50 -4.94 4.62 -4.98
N THR A 51 -3.86 4.63 -4.19
CA THR A 51 -2.78 5.59 -4.35
C THR A 51 -1.52 4.96 -4.92
N THR A 52 -0.78 5.73 -5.73
CA THR A 52 0.50 5.30 -6.31
C THR A 52 1.31 6.48 -6.82
N ARG A 53 2.64 6.34 -6.90
CA ARG A 53 3.51 7.30 -7.61
C ARG A 53 3.41 7.18 -9.14
N PHE A 54 3.01 6.01 -9.63
CA PHE A 54 3.00 5.63 -11.03
C PHE A 54 1.57 5.19 -11.43
N PRO A 55 0.67 6.16 -11.71
CA PRO A 55 -0.73 5.87 -12.04
C PRO A 55 -0.92 5.20 -13.41
N ILE A 56 -0.11 5.49 -14.41
CA ILE A 56 -0.27 4.92 -15.77
C ILE A 56 0.06 3.43 -15.77
N ASP A 57 1.16 3.01 -15.12
CA ASP A 57 1.47 1.59 -14.92
C ASP A 57 0.36 0.89 -14.13
N ALA A 58 -0.25 1.56 -13.14
CA ALA A 58 -1.38 1.00 -12.42
C ALA A 58 -2.58 0.78 -13.35
N VAL A 59 -2.96 1.77 -14.17
CA VAL A 59 -4.05 1.65 -15.16
C VAL A 59 -3.83 0.44 -16.06
N ILE A 60 -2.64 0.31 -16.64
CA ILE A 60 -2.29 -0.79 -17.55
C ILE A 60 -2.43 -2.15 -16.84
N ARG A 61 -1.96 -2.27 -15.60
CA ARG A 61 -2.07 -3.52 -14.82
C ARG A 61 -3.54 -3.89 -14.60
N TYR A 62 -4.33 -2.96 -14.07
CA TYR A 62 -5.75 -3.22 -13.81
C TYR A 62 -6.54 -3.50 -15.09
N SER A 63 -6.24 -2.83 -16.21
CA SER A 63 -6.92 -3.08 -17.49
C SER A 63 -6.62 -4.44 -18.11
N ASN A 64 -5.53 -5.09 -17.69
CA ASN A 64 -5.17 -6.43 -18.15
C ASN A 64 -5.82 -7.56 -17.33
N GLU A 65 -6.58 -7.25 -16.28
CA GLU A 65 -7.35 -8.27 -15.57
C GLU A 65 -8.55 -8.74 -16.41
N ASN A 66 -8.73 -10.06 -16.50
CA ASN A 66 -9.78 -10.66 -17.34
C ASN A 66 -11.21 -10.20 -17.01
N ASP A 67 -11.44 -9.76 -15.78
CA ASP A 67 -12.73 -9.30 -15.27
C ASP A 67 -12.81 -7.77 -15.11
N PHE A 68 -11.86 -7.02 -15.70
CA PHE A 68 -11.75 -5.56 -15.57
C PHE A 68 -13.06 -4.84 -15.87
N ASP A 69 -13.75 -5.19 -16.95
CA ASP A 69 -15.01 -4.54 -17.34
C ASP A 69 -16.13 -4.67 -16.29
N ASN A 70 -16.06 -5.68 -15.42
CA ASN A 70 -17.07 -5.89 -14.37
C ASN A 70 -16.97 -4.87 -13.23
N TRP A 71 -15.81 -4.24 -13.03
CA TRP A 71 -15.56 -3.38 -11.87
C TRP A 71 -14.80 -2.09 -12.18
N ARG A 72 -14.33 -1.86 -13.41
CA ARG A 72 -13.54 -0.67 -13.78
C ARG A 72 -14.19 0.66 -13.43
N SER A 73 -15.53 0.74 -13.48
CA SER A 73 -16.28 1.96 -13.11
C SER A 73 -16.15 2.33 -11.63
N ARG A 74 -15.79 1.35 -10.79
CA ARG A 74 -15.58 1.47 -9.35
C ARG A 74 -14.10 1.66 -8.96
N LEU A 75 -13.17 1.67 -9.91
CA LEU A 75 -11.75 1.92 -9.65
C LEU A 75 -11.40 3.39 -9.92
N LYS A 76 -10.66 4.00 -9.01
CA LYS A 76 -9.95 5.27 -9.21
C LYS A 76 -8.51 5.18 -8.73
N ILE A 77 -7.63 5.92 -9.40
CA ILE A 77 -6.19 5.89 -9.18
C ILE A 77 -5.71 7.31 -8.93
N TYR A 78 -5.23 7.58 -7.72
CA TYR A 78 -4.72 8.89 -7.32
C TYR A 78 -3.19 8.90 -7.33
N LYS A 79 -2.59 9.81 -8.11
CA LYS A 79 -1.14 9.99 -8.14
C LYS A 79 -0.67 10.73 -6.90
N ILE A 80 0.25 10.13 -6.15
CA ILE A 80 0.81 10.76 -4.95
C ILE A 80 2.14 10.15 -4.55
N ASP A 81 3.07 11.02 -4.13
CA ASP A 81 4.30 10.65 -3.45
C ASP A 81 4.23 11.07 -1.97
N PHE A 82 4.24 10.08 -1.07
CA PHE A 82 4.17 10.33 0.39
C PHE A 82 5.44 10.98 0.97
N ARG A 83 6.51 11.11 0.19
CA ARG A 83 7.67 11.93 0.55
C ARG A 83 7.37 13.43 0.44
N ASN A 84 6.37 13.79 -0.36
CA ASN A 84 5.88 15.16 -0.49
C ASN A 84 4.65 15.37 0.40
N ILE A 85 4.85 16.05 1.53
CA ILE A 85 3.80 16.28 2.52
C ILE A 85 2.64 17.13 1.97
N PHE A 86 2.91 18.03 1.01
CA PHE A 86 1.87 18.83 0.39
C PHE A 86 0.91 17.96 -0.40
N GLN A 87 1.41 16.99 -1.17
CA GLN A 87 0.55 16.05 -1.89
C GLN A 87 -0.29 15.19 -0.93
N VAL A 88 0.27 14.82 0.24
CA VAL A 88 -0.48 14.09 1.29
C VAL A 88 -1.65 14.92 1.80
N GLU A 89 -1.44 16.20 2.10
CA GLU A 89 -2.50 17.12 2.53
C GLU A 89 -3.52 17.38 1.39
N GLU A 90 -3.07 17.52 0.15
CA GLU A 90 -3.94 17.66 -1.02
C GLU A 90 -4.84 16.44 -1.20
N PHE A 91 -4.29 15.23 -1.08
CA PHE A 91 -5.09 14.01 -1.12
C PHE A 91 -6.09 13.94 0.02
N ILE A 92 -5.69 14.34 1.23
CA ILE A 92 -6.59 14.40 2.39
C ILE A 92 -7.75 15.36 2.14
N ASN A 93 -7.45 16.55 1.61
CA ASN A 93 -8.45 17.55 1.27
C ASN A 93 -9.37 17.06 0.16
N PHE A 94 -8.81 16.45 -0.89
CA PHE A 94 -9.56 15.84 -1.98
C PHE A 94 -10.56 14.82 -1.44
N ILE A 95 -10.12 13.85 -0.62
CA ILE A 95 -11.00 12.83 -0.05
C ILE A 95 -12.11 13.47 0.80
N ASN A 96 -11.76 14.37 1.70
CA ASN A 96 -12.72 15.01 2.61
C ASN A 96 -13.76 15.89 1.90
N GLN A 97 -13.42 16.46 0.75
CA GLN A 97 -14.29 17.33 -0.03
C GLN A 97 -15.11 16.58 -1.08
N LYS A 98 -14.54 15.55 -1.71
CA LYS A 98 -15.13 14.90 -2.90
C LYS A 98 -15.88 13.63 -2.59
N LEU A 99 -15.50 12.91 -1.54
CA LEU A 99 -16.23 11.71 -1.16
C LEU A 99 -17.40 12.07 -0.23
N PRO A 100 -18.56 11.41 -0.40
CA PRO A 100 -19.67 11.58 0.54
C PRO A 100 -19.32 10.98 1.91
N TYR A 101 -18.57 9.88 1.92
CA TYR A 101 -18.10 9.15 3.08
C TYR A 101 -16.93 8.23 2.72
N LEU A 102 -16.32 7.62 3.73
CA LEU A 102 -15.30 6.58 3.57
C LEU A 102 -15.60 5.40 4.50
N ASP A 103 -15.52 4.17 4.00
CA ASP A 103 -15.78 2.98 4.82
C ASP A 103 -14.51 2.24 5.20
N ILE A 104 -13.57 2.13 4.27
CA ILE A 104 -12.38 1.30 4.42
C ILE A 104 -11.14 2.15 4.14
N LEU A 105 -10.19 2.16 5.06
CA LEU A 105 -8.84 2.66 4.84
C LEU A 105 -7.85 1.52 5.03
N ILE A 106 -7.02 1.25 4.02
CA ILE A 106 -5.91 0.30 4.12
C ILE A 106 -4.61 1.06 3.91
N ASN A 107 -3.87 1.24 5.00
CA ASN A 107 -2.52 1.80 4.97
C ASN A 107 -1.54 0.67 4.61
N ASN A 108 -1.34 0.47 3.31
CA ASN A 108 -0.49 -0.59 2.75
C ASN A 108 0.86 -0.07 2.21
N ALA A 109 0.90 1.15 1.66
CA ALA A 109 2.13 1.72 1.13
C ALA A 109 3.23 1.71 2.20
N ALA A 110 4.39 1.19 1.82
CA ALA A 110 5.55 1.15 2.69
C ALA A 110 6.84 1.20 1.86
N GLN A 111 7.86 1.84 2.41
CA GLN A 111 9.24 1.72 1.98
C GLN A 111 9.98 0.81 2.98
N THR A 112 10.56 -0.27 2.46
CA THR A 112 11.47 -1.17 3.19
C THR A 112 12.92 -0.94 2.76
N ILE A 113 13.11 -0.60 1.49
CA ILE A 113 14.40 -0.31 0.87
C ILE A 113 14.28 0.93 -0.01
N GLN A 114 15.20 1.89 0.14
CA GLN A 114 15.33 2.98 -0.82
C GLN A 114 15.91 2.49 -2.16
N ARG A 115 15.22 2.84 -3.25
CA ARG A 115 15.73 2.68 -4.62
C ARG A 115 16.06 4.07 -5.19
N PRO A 116 17.19 4.23 -5.89
CA PRO A 116 17.55 5.51 -6.49
C PRO A 116 16.68 5.79 -7.73
N LYS A 117 16.76 7.00 -8.29
CA LYS A 117 15.92 7.43 -9.42
C LYS A 117 16.04 6.48 -10.61
N GLU A 118 17.25 6.00 -10.89
CA GLU A 118 17.58 5.23 -12.08
C GLU A 118 16.92 3.84 -12.08
N TYR A 119 16.62 3.30 -10.90
CA TYR A 119 15.76 2.11 -10.78
C TYR A 119 14.36 2.33 -11.38
N TYR A 120 13.88 3.58 -11.36
CA TYR A 120 12.57 3.97 -11.84
C TYR A 120 12.58 4.55 -13.25
N ASP A 121 13.72 4.74 -13.92
CA ASP A 121 13.76 5.42 -15.22
C ASP A 121 12.86 4.76 -16.28
N ASN A 122 12.79 3.43 -16.31
CA ASN A 122 11.92 2.68 -17.23
C ASN A 122 10.43 2.97 -16.98
N ILE A 123 10.00 3.00 -15.71
CA ILE A 123 8.61 3.27 -15.37
C ILE A 123 8.29 4.76 -15.50
N LEU A 124 9.24 5.66 -15.24
CA LEU A 124 9.07 7.10 -15.48
C LEU A 124 8.88 7.38 -16.98
N SER A 125 9.67 6.70 -17.82
CA SER A 125 9.53 6.78 -19.29
C SER A 125 8.15 6.27 -19.75
N LEU A 126 7.65 5.20 -19.13
CA LEU A 126 6.29 4.69 -19.38
C LEU A 126 5.22 5.73 -18.97
N GLU A 127 5.35 6.32 -17.78
CA GLU A 127 4.40 7.32 -17.27
C GLU A 127 4.36 8.57 -18.16
N GLU A 128 5.48 8.97 -18.76
CA GLU A 128 5.53 10.11 -19.69
C GLU A 128 4.98 9.76 -21.08
N SER A 129 5.38 8.61 -21.65
CA SER A 129 5.02 8.22 -23.01
C SER A 129 3.57 7.76 -23.15
N GLU A 130 3.09 6.91 -22.23
CA GLU A 130 1.77 6.30 -22.33
C GLU A 130 0.63 7.21 -21.84
N SER A 131 0.95 8.26 -21.07
CA SER A 131 -0.04 9.23 -20.61
C SER A 131 -0.84 9.84 -21.78
N PHE A 132 -0.20 10.04 -22.94
CA PHE A 132 -0.84 10.61 -24.12
C PHE A 132 -1.60 9.56 -24.97
N SER A 133 -1.12 8.32 -25.03
CA SER A 133 -1.67 7.25 -25.89
C SER A 133 -2.85 6.48 -25.29
N LEU A 134 -3.04 6.50 -23.96
CA LEU A 134 -4.12 5.73 -23.35
C LEU A 134 -5.51 6.10 -23.89
N PRO A 135 -6.38 5.11 -24.16
CA PRO A 135 -7.79 5.35 -24.44
C PRO A 135 -8.46 6.21 -23.36
N GLU A 136 -9.38 7.08 -23.79
CA GLU A 136 -10.02 8.07 -22.89
C GLU A 136 -10.73 7.43 -21.68
N TYR A 137 -11.35 6.26 -21.87
CA TYR A 137 -12.01 5.55 -20.77
C TYR A 137 -11.03 5.03 -19.71
N LEU A 138 -9.76 4.78 -20.08
CA LEU A 138 -8.69 4.39 -19.15
C LEU A 138 -8.08 5.62 -18.46
N LYS A 139 -7.93 6.73 -19.19
CA LYS A 139 -7.49 8.01 -18.59
C LYS A 139 -8.41 8.45 -17.45
N LYS A 140 -9.72 8.25 -17.59
CA LYS A 140 -10.74 8.53 -16.55
C LYS A 140 -10.60 7.72 -15.25
N LEU A 141 -9.74 6.69 -15.21
CA LEU A 141 -9.40 6.02 -13.96
C LEU A 141 -8.44 6.84 -13.11
N VAL A 142 -7.57 7.63 -13.73
CA VAL A 142 -6.63 8.49 -13.03
C VAL A 142 -7.33 9.77 -12.59
N ILE A 143 -7.20 10.10 -11.32
CA ILE A 143 -7.73 11.32 -10.71
C ILE A 143 -6.56 12.12 -10.14
N ASN A 144 -6.27 13.28 -10.72
CA ASN A 144 -5.10 14.09 -10.39
C ASN A 144 -5.50 15.41 -9.71
N THR A 145 -6.75 15.84 -9.86
CA THR A 145 -7.21 17.13 -9.35
C THR A 145 -8.60 17.04 -8.71
N ILE A 146 -8.96 18.10 -8.00
CA ILE A 146 -10.32 18.38 -7.51
C ILE A 146 -11.34 18.35 -8.67
N ASP A 147 -10.92 18.55 -9.92
CA ASP A 147 -11.80 18.72 -11.08
C ASP A 147 -12.06 17.42 -11.87
N ASP A 148 -11.31 16.34 -11.65
CA ASP A 148 -11.42 15.08 -12.42
C ASP A 148 -12.63 14.19 -12.05
N PHE A 149 -13.53 14.71 -11.21
CA PHE A 149 -14.73 13.99 -10.76
C PHE A 149 -15.99 14.68 -11.27
N ASP A 150 -16.66 14.08 -12.25
CA ASP A 150 -18.05 14.41 -12.57
C ASP A 150 -18.99 13.65 -11.62
N PHE A 151 -19.45 14.36 -10.59
CA PHE A 151 -20.54 13.95 -9.71
C PHE A 151 -21.69 14.98 -9.80
N SER A 152 -22.01 15.45 -11.01
CA SER A 152 -22.87 16.60 -11.35
C SER A 152 -24.32 16.63 -10.81
N SER A 153 -24.67 15.89 -9.76
CA SER A 153 -25.78 16.28 -8.89
C SER A 153 -25.46 17.38 -7.86
N TYR A 154 -24.20 17.79 -7.62
CA TYR A 154 -23.92 18.82 -6.60
C TYR A 154 -22.79 19.83 -6.97
N GLN A 155 -23.18 21.06 -7.33
CA GLN A 155 -22.37 22.29 -7.55
C GLN A 155 -21.81 22.87 -6.22
N LYS A 156 -20.82 23.79 -6.11
CA LYS A 156 -20.19 24.80 -7.01
C LYS A 156 -18.80 25.23 -6.45
N ARG A 157 -17.93 25.68 -7.38
CA ARG A 157 -16.51 26.13 -7.41
C ARG A 157 -15.94 27.04 -6.29
N ILE A 158 -14.60 26.99 -6.09
CA ILE A 158 -13.65 28.14 -5.93
C ILE A 158 -12.24 27.76 -6.45
N ASP A 159 -11.56 28.74 -7.07
CA ASP A 159 -10.25 28.72 -7.76
C ASP A 159 -8.99 28.86 -6.87
N GLY A 160 -7.83 28.42 -7.40
CA GLY A 160 -6.50 29.02 -7.16
C GLY A 160 -5.36 28.06 -6.77
N PHE A 161 -4.42 27.76 -7.68
CA PHE A 161 -3.19 26.99 -7.42
C PHE A 161 -1.92 27.76 -7.80
N VAL A 162 -0.88 27.60 -6.98
CA VAL A 162 0.52 28.03 -7.22
C VAL A 162 1.35 26.76 -7.39
N GLN A 163 2.16 26.70 -8.46
CA GLN A 163 3.10 25.61 -8.72
C GLN A 163 4.35 25.71 -7.84
N VAL A 164 4.85 24.57 -7.38
CA VAL A 164 6.17 24.43 -6.75
C VAL A 164 7.00 23.44 -7.57
N ASN A 165 8.17 23.90 -8.03
CA ASN A 165 9.17 23.09 -8.73
C ASN A 165 9.93 22.19 -7.73
N ASP A 166 10.13 20.93 -8.12
CA ASP A 166 10.87 19.92 -7.38
C ASP A 166 12.35 19.90 -7.84
N ASP A 167 13.19 20.65 -7.14
CA ASP A 167 14.66 20.62 -7.32
C ASP A 167 15.29 19.70 -6.26
N SER A 168 15.05 18.38 -6.37
CA SER A 168 15.86 17.40 -5.64
C SER A 168 17.17 17.16 -6.39
N LYS A 169 18.27 17.77 -5.93
CA LYS A 169 19.63 17.45 -6.41
C LYS A 169 19.96 15.99 -6.08
N THR A 170 20.09 15.18 -7.12
CA THR A 170 20.47 13.77 -7.07
C THR A 170 21.92 13.59 -6.61
N HIS A 171 22.16 12.70 -5.64
CA HIS A 171 23.47 12.11 -5.44
C HIS A 171 23.81 11.29 -6.70
N THR A 172 24.83 11.71 -7.43
CA THR A 172 25.35 11.01 -8.61
C THR A 172 25.91 9.65 -8.19
N LEU A 173 25.28 8.59 -8.68
CA LEU A 173 25.87 7.24 -8.67
C LEU A 173 26.89 7.14 -9.83
N PRO A 174 27.95 6.32 -9.68
CA PRO A 174 29.03 6.20 -10.67
C PRO A 174 28.55 5.66 -12.03
N ASP A 175 29.31 5.91 -13.10
CA ASP A 175 29.01 5.69 -14.54
C ASP A 175 28.49 4.28 -14.96
N LYS A 176 28.43 3.30 -14.05
CA LYS A 176 27.95 1.93 -14.28
C LYS A 176 26.53 1.66 -13.77
N VAL A 177 25.67 2.68 -13.69
CA VAL A 177 24.31 2.53 -13.17
C VAL A 177 23.47 1.49 -13.95
N GLN A 178 23.67 1.38 -15.26
CA GLN A 178 22.99 0.38 -16.10
C GLN A 178 23.38 -1.06 -15.75
N ASP A 179 24.59 -1.32 -15.24
CA ASP A 179 25.00 -2.66 -14.79
C ASP A 179 24.25 -3.06 -13.51
N LEU A 180 23.87 -2.08 -12.68
CA LEU A 180 23.11 -2.30 -11.45
C LEU A 180 21.60 -2.43 -11.70
N PHE A 181 21.09 -1.74 -12.73
CA PHE A 181 19.69 -1.76 -13.14
C PHE A 181 19.57 -2.08 -14.65
N PRO A 182 19.82 -3.33 -15.06
CA PRO A 182 19.85 -3.68 -16.46
C PRO A 182 18.49 -3.51 -17.13
N ILE A 183 18.48 -2.78 -18.25
CA ILE A 183 17.26 -2.46 -19.01
C ILE A 183 16.57 -3.75 -19.49
N GLY A 184 15.25 -3.81 -19.34
CA GLY A 184 14.42 -4.94 -19.78
C GLY A 184 14.56 -6.21 -18.93
N LYS A 185 15.41 -6.21 -17.90
CA LYS A 185 15.52 -7.31 -16.94
C LYS A 185 14.64 -7.04 -15.73
N HIS A 186 13.77 -8.00 -15.45
CA HIS A 186 12.80 -7.90 -14.37
C HIS A 186 12.97 -9.05 -13.37
N ASP A 187 12.54 -8.83 -12.14
CA ASP A 187 12.40 -9.88 -11.14
C ASP A 187 11.11 -10.71 -11.34
N GLU A 188 10.87 -11.66 -10.44
CA GLU A 188 9.73 -12.59 -10.50
C GLU A 188 8.36 -11.88 -10.43
N GLU A 189 8.34 -10.62 -9.96
CA GLU A 189 7.15 -9.78 -9.83
C GLU A 189 7.02 -8.78 -11.00
N GLY A 190 7.90 -8.89 -12.02
CA GLY A 190 7.91 -7.99 -13.17
C GLY A 190 8.43 -6.59 -12.87
N LEU A 191 9.20 -6.40 -11.78
CA LEU A 191 9.82 -5.12 -11.42
C LEU A 191 11.26 -5.06 -11.92
N GLN A 192 11.77 -3.85 -12.18
CA GLN A 192 13.18 -3.62 -12.55
C GLN A 192 14.11 -4.41 -11.63
N LEU A 193 15.04 -5.18 -12.22
CA LEU A 193 16.00 -5.94 -11.44
C LEU A 193 17.01 -4.99 -10.77
N ASP A 194 17.19 -5.14 -9.45
CA ASP A 194 18.22 -4.45 -8.66
C ASP A 194 19.37 -5.42 -8.34
N LEU A 195 20.53 -5.18 -8.95
CA LEU A 195 21.75 -5.97 -8.80
C LEU A 195 22.74 -5.40 -7.77
N ARG A 196 22.37 -4.36 -7.01
CA ARG A 196 23.24 -3.82 -5.96
C ARG A 196 23.62 -4.91 -4.96
N HIS A 197 24.90 -4.93 -4.59
CA HIS A 197 25.44 -5.86 -3.61
C HIS A 197 25.03 -5.54 -2.17
N ASN A 198 24.60 -4.31 -1.89
CA ASN A 198 24.11 -3.89 -0.59
C ASN A 198 22.81 -3.11 -0.73
N ASN A 199 21.93 -3.26 0.26
CA ASN A 199 20.73 -2.47 0.42
C ASN A 199 20.39 -2.37 1.92
N SER A 200 19.49 -1.46 2.27
CA SER A 200 19.17 -1.16 3.67
C SER A 200 18.50 -2.29 4.43
N TRP A 201 18.05 -3.37 3.76
CA TRP A 201 17.53 -4.57 4.40
C TRP A 201 18.59 -5.28 5.26
N ILE A 202 19.85 -5.22 4.84
CA ILE A 202 20.99 -5.83 5.54
C ILE A 202 21.93 -4.80 6.17
N SER A 203 21.56 -3.51 6.15
CA SER A 203 22.32 -2.42 6.76
C SER A 203 22.05 -2.30 8.26
N LYS A 204 23.09 -1.93 9.03
CA LYS A 204 22.96 -1.53 10.44
C LYS A 204 22.59 -0.06 10.57
N ALA A 205 22.37 0.41 11.80
CA ALA A 205 21.92 1.78 12.07
C ALA A 205 22.87 2.85 11.51
N GLU A 206 24.18 2.66 11.69
CA GLU A 206 25.23 3.55 11.21
C GLU A 206 25.33 3.63 9.67
N ASP A 207 24.76 2.64 8.97
CA ASP A 207 24.80 2.53 7.51
C ASP A 207 23.51 3.04 6.84
N ILE A 208 22.49 3.45 7.61
CA ILE A 208 21.24 4.00 7.06
C ILE A 208 21.45 5.48 6.75
N SER A 209 21.22 5.87 5.49
CA SER A 209 21.28 7.29 5.10
C SER A 209 20.18 8.10 5.79
N THR A 210 20.48 9.37 6.11
CA THR A 210 19.49 10.31 6.67
C THR A 210 18.26 10.42 5.76
N ILE A 211 18.46 10.44 4.43
CA ILE A 211 17.37 10.55 3.46
C ILE A 211 16.47 9.33 3.55
N GLU A 212 17.01 8.12 3.49
CA GLU A 212 16.21 6.90 3.56
C GLU A 212 15.48 6.77 4.91
N MET A 213 16.14 7.13 6.01
CA MET A 213 15.52 7.16 7.33
C MET A 213 14.28 8.05 7.34
N LEU A 214 14.40 9.29 6.84
CA LEU A 214 13.31 10.26 6.79
C LEU A 214 12.20 9.84 5.83
N GLU A 215 12.53 9.33 4.65
CA GLU A 215 11.54 8.79 3.70
C GLU A 215 10.73 7.65 4.33
N VAL A 216 11.38 6.73 5.05
CA VAL A 216 10.68 5.65 5.75
C VAL A 216 9.73 6.20 6.82
N GLN A 217 10.12 7.23 7.57
CA GLN A 217 9.21 7.85 8.55
C GLN A 217 8.02 8.53 7.85
N LEU A 218 8.26 9.29 6.78
CA LEU A 218 7.19 9.98 6.05
C LEU A 218 6.18 8.98 5.46
N ILE A 219 6.67 7.95 4.77
CA ILE A 219 5.84 6.98 4.06
C ILE A 219 5.14 6.02 5.03
N ASN A 220 5.86 5.46 6.00
CA ASN A 220 5.36 4.35 6.81
C ASN A 220 4.70 4.80 8.13
N VAL A 221 4.93 6.04 8.58
CA VAL A 221 4.43 6.55 9.86
C VAL A 221 3.58 7.79 9.67
N THR A 222 4.13 8.85 9.08
CA THR A 222 3.46 10.15 8.96
C THR A 222 2.21 10.07 8.09
N ALA A 223 2.30 9.52 6.88
CA ALA A 223 1.15 9.40 5.99
C ALA A 223 0.02 8.54 6.62
N PRO A 224 0.26 7.32 7.14
CA PRO A 224 -0.77 6.56 7.85
C PRO A 224 -1.40 7.29 9.05
N PHE A 225 -0.59 8.01 9.83
CA PHE A 225 -1.10 8.82 10.95
C PHE A 225 -2.04 9.93 10.46
N LEU A 226 -1.65 10.67 9.43
CA LEU A 226 -2.46 11.74 8.85
C LEU A 226 -3.74 11.19 8.24
N PHE A 227 -3.69 10.09 7.47
CA PHE A 227 -4.90 9.47 6.92
C PHE A 227 -5.85 8.98 8.02
N CYS A 228 -5.36 8.25 9.02
CA CYS A 228 -6.21 7.81 10.13
C CYS A 228 -6.88 8.99 10.82
N SER A 229 -6.10 10.00 11.21
CA SER A 229 -6.58 11.14 11.98
C SER A 229 -7.51 12.07 11.19
N ARG A 230 -7.20 12.34 9.92
CA ARG A 230 -7.94 13.28 9.08
C ARG A 230 -9.15 12.66 8.38
N PHE A 231 -9.18 11.33 8.21
CA PHE A 231 -10.34 10.65 7.63
C PHE A 231 -11.40 10.23 8.65
N LYS A 232 -11.12 10.30 9.96
CA LYS A 232 -12.09 9.90 10.99
C LYS A 232 -13.47 10.56 10.80
N ASN A 233 -13.51 11.86 10.51
CA ASN A 233 -14.77 12.59 10.36
C ASN A 233 -15.56 12.18 9.12
N ILE A 234 -14.90 11.99 7.96
CA ILE A 234 -15.59 11.51 6.76
C ILE A 234 -16.03 10.04 6.91
N MET A 235 -15.29 9.23 7.65
CA MET A 235 -15.71 7.86 7.97
C MET A 235 -16.96 7.80 8.85
N LYS A 236 -17.20 8.82 9.69
CA LYS A 236 -18.43 8.95 10.49
C LYS A 236 -19.66 9.31 9.67
N LYS A 237 -19.48 9.84 8.45
CA LYS A 237 -20.58 10.17 7.53
C LYS A 237 -21.13 8.94 6.80
N SER A 238 -20.45 7.81 6.87
CA SER A 238 -20.87 6.60 6.17
C SER A 238 -22.24 6.11 6.65
N PRO A 239 -23.13 5.71 5.72
CA PRO A 239 -24.38 5.04 6.06
C PRO A 239 -24.14 3.62 6.58
N ASN A 240 -22.98 3.01 6.29
CA ASN A 240 -22.64 1.69 6.78
C ASN A 240 -22.25 1.78 8.27
N PRO A 241 -22.83 0.96 9.17
CA PRO A 241 -22.53 1.04 10.59
C PRO A 241 -21.13 0.52 10.96
N LYS A 242 -20.45 -0.19 10.05
CA LYS A 242 -19.16 -0.85 10.27
C LYS A 242 -18.13 -0.34 9.26
N ARG A 243 -17.16 0.43 9.77
CA ARG A 243 -16.05 0.98 8.99
C ARG A 243 -14.74 0.41 9.49
N PHE A 244 -13.72 0.38 8.64
CA PHE A 244 -12.51 -0.39 8.89
C PHE A 244 -11.26 0.41 8.57
N ILE A 245 -10.27 0.29 9.46
CA ILE A 245 -8.90 0.75 9.19
C ILE A 245 -7.99 -0.46 9.34
N VAL A 246 -7.22 -0.77 8.29
CA VAL A 246 -6.21 -1.82 8.33
C VAL A 246 -4.84 -1.21 8.10
N ASN A 247 -3.98 -1.33 9.11
CA ASN A 247 -2.58 -0.94 9.03
C ASN A 247 -1.73 -2.15 8.66
N VAL A 248 -1.16 -2.17 7.46
CA VAL A 248 -0.36 -3.30 6.98
C VAL A 248 1.02 -3.23 7.63
N SER A 249 1.22 -4.14 8.57
CA SER A 249 2.42 -4.29 9.37
C SER A 249 3.18 -5.56 9.00
N ALA A 250 4.19 -5.90 9.79
CA ALA A 250 5.01 -7.08 9.61
C ALA A 250 5.75 -7.41 10.91
N MET A 251 6.44 -8.54 10.93
CA MET A 251 7.23 -9.00 12.07
C MET A 251 8.29 -7.98 12.55
N GLU A 252 8.70 -7.05 11.70
CA GLU A 252 9.59 -5.91 11.98
C GLU A 252 9.01 -4.99 13.06
N GLY A 253 7.68 -4.86 13.11
CA GLY A 253 6.97 -4.05 14.10
C GLY A 253 6.80 -4.71 15.47
N LYS A 254 7.39 -5.89 15.68
CA LYS A 254 7.37 -6.59 16.98
C LYS A 254 8.56 -6.22 17.85
N PHE A 255 8.27 -5.90 19.11
CA PHE A 255 9.28 -5.62 20.13
C PHE A 255 9.98 -6.90 20.58
N ASN A 256 9.21 -7.90 21.02
CA ASN A 256 9.75 -9.12 21.59
C ASN A 256 9.82 -10.23 20.53
N ARG A 257 11.02 -10.45 19.98
CA ARG A 257 11.31 -11.56 19.05
C ARG A 257 12.56 -12.30 19.51
N VAL A 258 12.48 -13.63 19.51
CA VAL A 258 13.59 -14.52 19.92
C VAL A 258 14.83 -14.29 19.05
N ASN A 259 14.64 -14.12 17.73
CA ASN A 259 15.72 -13.93 16.77
C ASN A 259 15.56 -12.56 16.06
N LYS A 260 15.89 -11.48 16.76
CA LYS A 260 15.99 -10.13 16.18
C LYS A 260 17.46 -9.85 15.85
N ASN A 261 17.73 -9.43 14.62
CA ASN A 261 19.07 -9.01 14.19
C ASN A 261 19.19 -7.47 14.23
N ALA A 262 20.38 -6.95 13.95
CA ALA A 262 20.68 -5.52 13.99
C ALA A 262 20.34 -4.77 12.70
N PHE A 263 19.69 -5.41 11.72
CA PHE A 263 19.50 -4.86 10.39
C PHE A 263 18.18 -4.09 10.24
N HIS A 264 18.12 -3.22 9.22
CA HIS A 264 16.94 -2.40 8.84
C HIS A 264 16.21 -1.74 10.03
N PRO A 265 16.93 -1.12 10.99
CA PRO A 265 16.33 -0.60 12.22
C PRO A 265 15.28 0.49 11.97
N HIS A 266 15.45 1.31 10.92
CA HIS A 266 14.49 2.35 10.51
C HIS A 266 13.13 1.76 10.12
N THR A 267 13.12 0.64 9.37
CA THR A 267 11.88 -0.07 9.02
C THR A 267 11.25 -0.73 10.25
N ASN A 268 12.06 -1.34 11.11
CA ASN A 268 11.60 -1.90 12.39
C ASN A 268 10.88 -0.85 13.25
N MET A 269 11.52 0.31 13.44
CA MET A 269 10.95 1.43 14.19
C MET A 269 9.64 1.91 13.57
N ALA A 270 9.59 2.10 12.24
CA ALA A 270 8.40 2.57 11.57
C ALA A 270 7.21 1.59 11.68
N LYS A 271 7.45 0.28 11.52
CA LYS A 271 6.40 -0.74 11.69
C LYS A 271 5.92 -0.83 13.14
N ALA A 272 6.81 -0.64 14.12
CA ALA A 272 6.44 -0.56 15.54
C ALA A 272 5.60 0.69 15.84
N ALA A 273 5.94 1.84 15.27
CA ALA A 273 5.15 3.07 15.39
C ALA A 273 3.74 2.91 14.79
N LEU A 274 3.64 2.28 13.61
CA LEU A 274 2.34 1.98 12.98
C LEU A 274 1.49 1.01 13.84
N ASN A 275 2.13 0.01 14.45
CA ASN A 275 1.47 -0.86 15.42
C ASN A 275 0.99 -0.10 16.66
N MET A 276 1.81 0.82 17.16
CA MET A 276 1.45 1.66 18.30
C MET A 276 0.27 2.58 17.99
N LEU A 277 0.17 3.11 16.78
CA LEU A 277 -1.00 3.87 16.32
C LEU A 277 -2.28 3.04 16.45
N THR A 278 -2.28 1.81 15.93
CA THR A 278 -3.41 0.89 16.09
C THR A 278 -3.73 0.66 17.56
N ARG A 279 -2.73 0.28 18.36
CA ARG A 279 -2.92 -0.07 19.77
C ARG A 279 -3.46 1.09 20.60
N THR A 280 -3.04 2.32 20.29
CA THR A 280 -3.42 3.53 21.01
C THR A 280 -4.80 4.02 20.61
N SER A 281 -5.06 4.13 19.30
CA SER A 281 -6.24 4.86 18.81
C SER A 281 -7.48 4.00 18.63
N ALA A 282 -7.33 2.68 18.48
CA ALA A 282 -8.45 1.83 18.06
C ALA A 282 -9.65 1.82 19.01
N GLN A 283 -9.46 1.94 20.32
CA GLN A 283 -10.58 1.97 21.28
C GLN A 283 -11.40 3.26 21.17
N ASP A 284 -10.76 4.38 20.85
CA ASP A 284 -11.47 5.63 20.59
C ASP A 284 -12.27 5.55 19.29
N TYR A 285 -11.67 5.02 18.22
CA TYR A 285 -12.31 4.85 16.92
C TYR A 285 -13.49 3.86 16.96
N LYS A 286 -13.39 2.82 17.80
CA LYS A 286 -14.45 1.84 17.99
C LYS A 286 -15.75 2.47 18.49
N LYS A 287 -15.69 3.55 19.30
CA LYS A 287 -16.88 4.27 19.79
C LYS A 287 -17.68 4.89 18.63
N ASP A 288 -16.99 5.24 17.56
CA ASP A 288 -17.57 5.76 16.33
C ASP A 288 -17.86 4.65 15.29
N GLY A 289 -17.84 3.37 15.66
CA GLY A 289 -18.07 2.25 14.73
C GLY A 289 -16.94 1.99 13.74
N ILE A 290 -15.73 2.49 14.01
CA ILE A 290 -14.54 2.32 13.16
C ILE A 290 -13.60 1.30 13.82
N TYR A 291 -13.39 0.18 13.14
CA TYR A 291 -12.61 -0.96 13.62
C TYR A 291 -11.20 -0.92 13.04
N MET A 292 -10.22 -0.58 13.86
CA MET A 292 -8.83 -0.38 13.45
C MET A 292 -7.95 -1.56 13.90
N ASN A 293 -7.27 -2.23 12.98
CA ASN A 293 -6.37 -3.35 13.30
C ASN A 293 -5.05 -3.28 12.53
N SER A 294 -4.01 -3.90 13.07
CA SER A 294 -2.74 -4.14 12.38
C SER A 294 -2.70 -5.58 11.85
N VAL A 295 -2.10 -5.78 10.68
CA VAL A 295 -1.99 -7.11 10.06
C VAL A 295 -0.55 -7.36 9.61
N ASP A 296 0.05 -8.43 10.12
CA ASP A 296 1.29 -9.03 9.62
C ASP A 296 0.97 -9.91 8.42
N THR A 297 1.55 -9.58 7.27
CA THR A 297 1.31 -10.30 6.02
C THR A 297 2.10 -11.60 5.91
N GLY A 298 3.04 -11.84 6.82
CA GLY A 298 3.95 -12.97 6.79
C GLY A 298 5.10 -12.76 5.80
N TRP A 299 5.86 -13.84 5.56
CA TRP A 299 7.02 -13.76 4.67
C TRP A 299 6.58 -13.95 3.22
N ILE A 300 6.37 -12.82 2.53
CA ILE A 300 5.90 -12.75 1.14
C ILE A 300 7.00 -12.33 0.17
N THR A 301 7.91 -11.46 0.60
CA THR A 301 9.01 -10.98 -0.25
C THR A 301 10.35 -11.25 0.43
N ASP A 302 11.34 -11.67 -0.36
CA ASP A 302 12.74 -11.64 0.05
C ASP A 302 13.35 -10.30 -0.37
N GLU A 303 13.64 -9.46 0.61
CA GLU A 303 14.18 -8.10 0.44
C GLU A 303 15.73 -8.08 0.43
N ASN A 304 16.37 -9.23 0.61
CA ASN A 304 17.83 -9.31 0.52
C ASN A 304 18.35 -8.88 -0.87
N PRO A 305 19.62 -8.42 -0.97
CA PRO A 305 20.29 -8.22 -2.25
C PRO A 305 20.16 -9.43 -3.19
N HIS A 306 20.07 -9.17 -4.50
CA HIS A 306 19.74 -10.21 -5.49
C HIS A 306 20.64 -11.46 -5.42
N TYR A 307 21.94 -11.31 -5.23
CA TYR A 307 22.84 -12.47 -5.12
C TYR A 307 22.55 -13.35 -3.89
N ILE A 308 22.11 -12.75 -2.77
CA ILE A 308 21.67 -13.49 -1.57
C ILE A 308 20.36 -14.21 -1.87
N ARG A 309 19.41 -13.56 -2.55
CA ARG A 309 18.14 -14.20 -2.96
C ARG A 309 18.39 -15.43 -3.82
N LEU A 310 19.30 -15.36 -4.79
CA LEU A 310 19.70 -16.51 -5.61
C LEU A 310 20.31 -17.65 -4.77
N LYS A 311 21.17 -17.31 -3.79
CA LYS A 311 21.77 -18.29 -2.88
C LYS A 311 20.70 -18.94 -1.98
N ASN A 312 19.75 -18.17 -1.48
CA ASN A 312 18.63 -18.64 -0.68
C ASN A 312 17.71 -19.55 -1.50
N LYS A 313 17.40 -19.17 -2.74
CA LYS A 313 16.60 -19.97 -3.68
C LYS A 313 17.23 -21.34 -3.96
N LYS A 314 18.56 -21.40 -4.17
CA LYS A 314 19.30 -22.67 -4.31
C LYS A 314 19.20 -23.57 -3.07
N LYS A 315 18.94 -22.99 -1.90
CA LYS A 315 18.76 -23.70 -0.62
C LYS A 315 17.29 -23.93 -0.26
N SER A 316 16.35 -23.62 -1.17
CA SER A 316 14.90 -23.66 -0.89
C SER A 316 14.47 -22.78 0.29
N ILE A 317 15.20 -21.69 0.54
CA ILE A 317 14.88 -20.66 1.53
C ILE A 317 14.19 -19.52 0.78
N THR A 318 12.92 -19.71 0.42
CA THR A 318 12.13 -18.71 -0.29
C THR A 318 10.86 -18.37 0.48
N PRO A 319 10.26 -17.18 0.25
CA PRO A 319 8.96 -16.85 0.81
C PRO A 319 7.94 -17.97 0.54
N PRO A 320 7.26 -18.50 1.59
CA PRO A 320 6.25 -19.54 1.43
C PRO A 320 4.87 -18.99 1.08
N LEU A 321 4.72 -17.67 1.02
CA LEU A 321 3.49 -16.94 0.74
C LEU A 321 3.72 -16.00 -0.44
N ASP A 322 2.65 -15.66 -1.16
CA ASP A 322 2.68 -14.68 -2.25
C ASP A 322 1.87 -13.40 -1.92
N SER A 323 1.81 -12.48 -2.88
CA SER A 323 1.06 -11.22 -2.71
C SER A 323 -0.46 -11.42 -2.58
N ILE A 324 -1.02 -12.54 -3.09
CA ILE A 324 -2.43 -12.89 -2.95
C ILE A 324 -2.71 -13.35 -1.51
N ASP A 325 -1.81 -14.14 -0.93
CA ASP A 325 -1.85 -14.51 0.49
C ASP A 325 -1.78 -13.28 1.40
N GLY A 326 -0.93 -12.31 1.06
CA GLY A 326 -0.83 -11.03 1.76
C GLY A 326 -2.12 -10.25 1.70
N ALA A 327 -2.70 -10.09 0.51
CA ALA A 327 -3.97 -9.41 0.31
C ALA A 327 -5.11 -10.06 1.09
N ALA A 328 -5.16 -11.40 1.10
CA ALA A 328 -6.15 -12.14 1.88
C ALA A 328 -6.05 -11.85 3.38
N ARG A 329 -4.84 -11.76 3.94
CA ARG A 329 -4.63 -11.38 5.35
C ARG A 329 -5.05 -9.94 5.62
N VAL A 330 -4.65 -9.01 4.75
CA VAL A 330 -4.96 -7.58 4.90
C VAL A 330 -6.47 -7.33 4.87
N CYS A 331 -7.21 -8.01 3.99
CA CYS A 331 -8.66 -7.87 3.91
C CYS A 331 -9.43 -8.68 4.97
N ASP A 332 -8.76 -9.60 5.68
CA ASP A 332 -9.42 -10.55 6.59
C ASP A 332 -10.22 -9.88 7.73
N PRO A 333 -9.69 -8.87 8.47
CA PRO A 333 -10.46 -8.23 9.54
C PRO A 333 -11.77 -7.58 9.06
N ILE A 334 -11.84 -7.22 7.77
CA ILE A 334 -13.02 -6.65 7.13
C ILE A 334 -14.00 -7.77 6.78
N ILE A 335 -13.54 -8.71 5.96
CA ILE A 335 -14.36 -9.80 5.40
C ILE A 335 -14.87 -10.73 6.50
N HIS A 336 -13.97 -11.15 7.42
CA HIS A 336 -14.35 -11.97 8.56
C HIS A 336 -15.38 -11.26 9.44
N GLY A 337 -15.18 -9.98 9.71
CA GLY A 337 -16.11 -9.18 10.51
C GLY A 337 -17.50 -9.13 9.88
N LEU A 338 -17.59 -8.86 8.58
CA LEU A 338 -18.86 -8.81 7.85
C LEU A 338 -19.55 -10.18 7.75
N ASN A 339 -18.79 -11.25 7.50
CA ASN A 339 -19.34 -12.60 7.36
C ASN A 339 -19.83 -13.20 8.69
N THR A 340 -19.25 -12.78 9.82
CA THR A 340 -19.51 -13.42 11.13
C THR A 340 -20.20 -12.52 12.14
N GLY A 341 -20.25 -11.20 11.89
CA GLY A 341 -20.68 -10.21 12.88
C GLY A 341 -19.64 -9.93 13.97
N ASN A 342 -18.47 -10.58 13.95
CA ASN A 342 -17.42 -10.41 14.95
C ASN A 342 -16.36 -9.40 14.50
N PHE A 343 -16.53 -8.15 14.94
CA PHE A 343 -15.66 -7.04 14.53
C PHE A 343 -14.53 -6.79 15.54
N SER A 344 -13.31 -7.20 15.20
CA SER A 344 -12.11 -6.94 16.00
C SER A 344 -11.68 -5.47 15.91
N SER A 345 -11.16 -4.90 17.00
CA SER A 345 -10.50 -3.58 16.98
C SER A 345 -9.36 -3.56 17.99
N GLY A 346 -8.29 -2.85 17.66
CA GLY A 346 -7.09 -2.72 18.48
C GLY A 346 -6.28 -4.00 18.56
N GLN A 347 -6.37 -4.86 17.54
CA GLN A 347 -5.67 -6.14 17.50
C GLN A 347 -4.51 -6.13 16.51
N TYR A 348 -3.55 -7.02 16.74
CA TYR A 348 -2.50 -7.35 15.78
C TYR A 348 -2.68 -8.80 15.33
N PHE A 349 -2.88 -8.99 14.02
CA PHE A 349 -3.08 -10.31 13.44
C PHE A 349 -1.83 -10.81 12.73
N LYS A 350 -1.55 -12.11 12.86
CA LYS A 350 -0.60 -12.85 12.04
C LYS A 350 -1.21 -14.22 11.73
N ASP A 351 -1.16 -14.63 10.47
CA ASP A 351 -1.72 -15.91 10.02
C ASP A 351 -3.20 -16.09 10.41
N TYR A 352 -4.00 -15.03 10.28
CA TYR A 352 -5.43 -14.97 10.65
C TYR A 352 -5.74 -15.15 12.15
N HIS A 353 -4.71 -15.10 13.00
CA HIS A 353 -4.83 -15.24 14.45
C HIS A 353 -4.26 -14.03 15.18
N LEU A 354 -4.75 -13.79 16.40
CA LEU A 354 -4.18 -12.77 17.27
C LEU A 354 -2.73 -13.11 17.59
N THR A 355 -1.87 -12.10 17.56
CA THR A 355 -0.48 -12.21 17.95
C THR A 355 -0.11 -11.12 18.95
N SER A 356 0.96 -11.36 19.71
CA SER A 356 1.59 -10.31 20.52
C SER A 356 2.11 -9.16 19.65
N TRP A 357 2.06 -7.96 20.24
CA TRP A 357 2.65 -6.73 19.72
C TRP A 357 4.16 -6.81 19.55
#